data_AF-A0A1L9QLP9-F1
#
_entry.id   AF-A0A1L9QLP9-F1
#
_cell.length_a   1.000
_cell.length_b   1.000
_cell.length_c   1.000
_cell.angle_alpha   90.00
_cell.angle_beta   90.00
_cell.angle_gamma   90.00
#
_symmetry.space_group_name_H-M   'P 1'
#
loop_
_entity.id
_entity.type
_entity.pdbx_description
1 polymer ?
#
loop_
_entity_poly.entity_id
_entity_poly.type
_entity_poly.pdbx_seq_one_letter_code
_entity_poly.pdbx_strand_id
1 'polypeptide(L)'
;MNMIRKLTPLTLAVTLACTSNLMRPAWSSPQFTHSSERYAAQSSFSSSDWVTLNPSVHPTTGRAVSLWSTYYHIYQAQEITNGYPLLDPSGRPLAYLSHRDWCYAALQGTVQVQDRWGRLTTYNFAGRGQTVQMDCSAYFKSLSPATLRKTGRVRFGLARGPHGDGAGGYRLVPYRTIAVDRQRIPLGSVIYIPAARGQQIRLPNGEMILHDGYFFAADVGSAIKGNQIDVFVGSHKRSPFPFITSNPRGTFEAFVVQDRQITEVLTRIHR
;
A
#
# COMPACT_ATOMS: atom_id res chain seq x y z
N MET A 1 -13.66 8.24 66.59
CA MET A 1 -14.45 8.61 67.78
C MET A 1 -14.97 10.04 67.58
N ASN A 2 -16.30 10.22 67.66
CA ASN A 2 -17.09 11.46 67.77
C ASN A 2 -16.91 12.54 66.69
N MET A 3 -17.77 12.76 65.68
CA MET A 3 -19.25 12.84 65.56
C MET A 3 -19.84 14.22 65.98
N ILE A 4 -20.73 14.73 65.10
CA ILE A 4 -21.85 15.72 65.28
C ILE A 4 -21.40 17.22 65.43
N ARG A 5 -21.96 18.27 64.80
CA ARG A 5 -23.37 18.62 64.48
C ARG A 5 -23.54 19.59 63.29
N LYS A 6 -24.59 19.31 62.51
CA LYS A 6 -25.37 20.22 61.64
C LYS A 6 -26.00 21.35 62.46
N LEU A 7 -26.27 22.50 61.84
CA LEU A 7 -27.43 23.37 62.12
C LEU A 7 -27.71 24.28 60.91
N THR A 8 -28.92 24.17 60.37
CA THR A 8 -29.60 25.11 59.47
C THR A 8 -30.59 25.97 60.26
N PRO A 9 -30.94 27.16 59.77
CA PRO A 9 -32.36 27.55 59.63
C PRO A 9 -32.62 28.24 58.24
N LEU A 10 -33.67 27.93 57.46
CA LEU A 10 -35.06 28.48 57.46
C LEU A 10 -35.11 29.99 57.80
N THR A 11 -35.77 30.93 57.11
CA THR A 11 -36.70 31.03 55.97
C THR A 11 -36.92 32.54 55.76
N LEU A 12 -37.11 33.06 54.54
CA LEU A 12 -38.11 34.11 54.30
C LEU A 12 -38.38 34.27 52.79
N ALA A 13 -39.66 34.22 52.45
CA ALA A 13 -40.19 34.41 51.10
C ALA A 13 -40.34 35.90 50.79
N VAL A 14 -40.07 36.28 49.52
CA VAL A 14 -40.70 37.43 48.88
C VAL A 14 -41.08 37.03 47.46
N THR A 15 -42.37 37.06 47.21
CA THR A 15 -43.02 36.93 45.91
C THR A 15 -42.90 38.24 45.14
N LEU A 16 -42.45 38.18 43.88
CA LEU A 16 -42.81 39.16 42.86
C LEU A 16 -43.34 38.42 41.64
N ALA A 17 -44.63 38.60 41.37
CA ALA A 17 -45.24 38.25 40.10
C ALA A 17 -44.93 39.36 39.09
N CYS A 18 -44.48 38.98 37.89
CA CYS A 18 -44.63 39.82 36.72
C CYS A 18 -44.99 38.94 35.53
N THR A 19 -46.16 39.23 34.98
CA THR A 19 -46.79 38.62 33.82
C THR A 19 -46.09 39.07 32.55
N SER A 20 -45.87 38.14 31.62
CA SER A 20 -45.99 38.43 30.17
C SER A 20 -45.91 37.13 29.38
N ASN A 21 -47.04 36.83 28.73
CA ASN A 21 -47.10 35.98 27.55
C ASN A 21 -46.16 36.58 26.49
N LEU A 22 -45.12 35.84 26.10
CA LEU A 22 -44.44 36.05 24.83
C LEU A 22 -44.29 34.71 24.13
N MET A 23 -44.85 34.67 22.93
CA MET A 23 -44.90 33.56 22.00
C MET A 23 -43.50 33.01 21.76
N ARG A 24 -43.37 31.67 21.83
CA ARG A 24 -42.20 30.95 21.36
C ARG A 24 -42.05 31.17 19.85
N PRO A 25 -40.92 31.68 19.33
CA PRO A 25 -40.61 31.48 17.94
C PRO A 25 -40.20 30.02 17.75
N ALA A 26 -40.95 29.30 16.91
CA ALA A 26 -40.56 28.01 16.39
C ALA A 26 -39.32 28.20 15.52
N TRP A 27 -38.13 28.01 16.11
CA TRP A 27 -36.91 27.81 15.35
C TRP A 27 -36.98 26.39 14.79
N SER A 28 -37.43 26.28 13.54
CA SER A 28 -37.20 25.10 12.73
C SER A 28 -35.70 24.91 12.59
N SER A 29 -35.18 23.85 13.23
CA SER A 29 -33.84 23.36 13.00
C SER A 29 -33.64 23.24 11.48
N PRO A 30 -32.59 23.82 10.89
CA PRO A 30 -32.21 23.43 9.54
C PRO A 30 -31.88 21.94 9.63
N GLN A 31 -32.73 21.11 9.04
CA GLN A 31 -32.34 19.76 8.68
C GLN A 31 -31.23 19.91 7.65
N PHE A 32 -29.99 20.01 8.13
CA PHE A 32 -28.83 19.66 7.34
C PHE A 32 -28.99 18.17 7.06
N THR A 33 -29.65 17.89 5.94
CA THR A 33 -29.49 16.63 5.24
C THR A 33 -28.00 16.52 4.94
N HIS A 34 -27.27 15.83 5.81
CA HIS A 34 -25.96 15.31 5.48
C HIS A 34 -26.16 14.37 4.30
N SER A 35 -26.08 14.90 3.08
CA SER A 35 -25.79 14.11 1.90
C SER A 35 -24.42 13.49 2.17
N SER A 36 -24.42 12.24 2.61
CA SER A 36 -23.26 11.37 2.83
C SER A 36 -22.53 11.01 1.53
N GLU A 37 -22.67 11.82 0.49
CA GLU A 37 -22.05 11.63 -0.80
C GLU A 37 -20.81 12.52 -0.89
N ARG A 38 -19.65 11.86 -1.07
CA ARG A 38 -18.30 12.40 -1.34
C ARG A 38 -17.39 12.67 -0.14
N TYR A 39 -17.16 11.65 0.66
CA TYR A 39 -15.83 11.43 1.28
C TYR A 39 -15.34 10.02 0.97
N ALA A 40 -15.08 9.74 -0.32
CA ALA A 40 -14.34 8.56 -0.73
C ALA A 40 -12.84 8.86 -0.60
N ALA A 41 -12.26 8.52 0.54
CA ALA A 41 -10.83 8.30 0.65
C ALA A 41 -10.48 7.04 -0.17
N GLN A 42 -10.34 7.19 -1.49
CA GLN A 42 -10.04 6.08 -2.39
C GLN A 42 -9.08 6.55 -3.48
N SER A 43 -7.77 6.51 -3.19
CA SER A 43 -6.77 6.17 -4.22
C SER A 43 -6.66 4.64 -4.32
N SER A 44 -7.80 3.95 -4.29
CA SER A 44 -7.87 2.50 -4.37
C SER A 44 -7.84 2.12 -5.83
N PHE A 45 -6.82 1.38 -6.23
CA PHE A 45 -6.80 0.62 -7.47
C PHE A 45 -8.19 0.07 -7.77
N SER A 46 -8.75 0.46 -8.91
CA SER A 46 -10.10 0.08 -9.33
C SER A 46 -10.05 -0.70 -10.65
N SER A 47 -11.20 -1.22 -11.05
CA SER A 47 -11.39 -1.87 -12.34
C SER A 47 -11.09 -0.94 -13.53
N SER A 48 -11.23 0.39 -13.39
CA SER A 48 -10.86 1.33 -14.46
C SER A 48 -9.35 1.43 -14.70
N ASP A 49 -8.54 1.06 -13.69
CA ASP A 49 -7.09 0.97 -13.82
C ASP A 49 -6.65 -0.37 -14.46
N TRP A 50 -7.59 -1.32 -14.64
CA TRP A 50 -7.32 -2.63 -15.20
C TRP A 50 -7.49 -2.64 -16.73
N VAL A 51 -6.42 -3.01 -17.44
CA VAL A 51 -6.47 -3.23 -18.90
C VAL A 51 -6.57 -4.72 -19.19
N THR A 52 -7.66 -5.19 -19.78
CA THR A 52 -7.82 -6.61 -20.14
C THR A 52 -7.23 -6.89 -21.52
N LEU A 53 -6.33 -7.85 -21.61
CA LEU A 53 -5.76 -8.34 -22.87
C LEU A 53 -6.40 -9.66 -23.30
N ASN A 54 -7.00 -9.67 -24.50
CA ASN A 54 -7.78 -10.82 -24.99
C ASN A 54 -6.97 -12.00 -25.54
N PRO A 55 -5.97 -11.85 -26.44
CA PRO A 55 -5.29 -13.00 -27.01
C PRO A 55 -4.59 -13.82 -25.92
N SER A 56 -4.58 -15.15 -26.04
CA SER A 56 -3.72 -16.02 -25.24
C SER A 56 -2.36 -16.16 -25.94
N VAL A 57 -1.27 -16.25 -25.17
CA VAL A 57 0.04 -16.65 -25.71
C VAL A 57 0.24 -18.15 -25.50
N HIS A 58 0.77 -18.82 -26.51
CA HIS A 58 1.04 -20.26 -26.56
C HIS A 58 2.55 -20.50 -26.76
N PRO A 59 3.07 -21.73 -26.56
CA PRO A 59 4.48 -22.04 -26.82
C PRO A 59 4.96 -21.69 -28.23
N THR A 60 4.06 -21.64 -29.21
CA THR A 60 4.34 -21.24 -30.59
C THR A 60 4.40 -19.72 -30.79
N THR A 61 3.88 -18.93 -29.85
CA THR A 61 3.80 -17.47 -29.92
C THR A 61 4.59 -16.75 -28.80
N GLY A 62 5.31 -17.51 -27.97
CA GLY A 62 6.17 -16.99 -26.92
C GLY A 62 7.21 -18.01 -26.47
N ARG A 63 8.27 -17.54 -25.81
CA ARG A 63 9.33 -18.43 -25.32
C ARG A 63 8.91 -19.06 -23.99
N ALA A 64 8.70 -20.37 -23.98
CA ALA A 64 8.38 -21.11 -22.77
C ALA A 64 9.50 -21.02 -21.71
N VAL A 65 9.11 -20.87 -20.45
CA VAL A 65 9.98 -20.84 -19.27
C VAL A 65 9.32 -21.59 -18.11
N SER A 66 10.12 -22.26 -17.29
CA SER A 66 9.66 -22.86 -16.04
C SER A 66 10.01 -21.95 -14.86
N LEU A 67 9.01 -21.49 -14.12
CA LEU A 67 9.15 -20.54 -13.02
C LEU A 67 8.59 -21.12 -11.73
N TRP A 68 9.01 -20.59 -10.58
CA TRP A 68 8.28 -20.73 -9.32
C TRP A 68 8.10 -19.35 -8.72
N SER A 69 7.16 -19.20 -7.78
CA SER A 69 6.79 -17.86 -7.32
C SER A 69 6.53 -17.74 -5.83
N THR A 70 6.84 -16.54 -5.34
CA THR A 70 6.39 -15.96 -4.08
C THR A 70 5.50 -14.75 -4.39
N TYR A 71 5.07 -14.04 -3.35
CA TYR A 71 4.41 -12.74 -3.52
C TYR A 71 4.87 -11.74 -2.46
N TYR A 72 4.74 -10.46 -2.79
CA TYR A 72 4.99 -9.34 -1.89
C TYR A 72 3.88 -8.30 -1.98
N HIS A 73 3.76 -7.51 -0.92
CA HIS A 73 2.75 -6.47 -0.76
C HIS A 73 3.37 -5.18 -0.26
N ILE A 74 2.72 -4.05 -0.53
CA ILE A 74 3.13 -2.76 0.01
C ILE A 74 2.78 -2.68 1.49
N TYR A 75 3.73 -2.22 2.30
CA TYR A 75 3.48 -1.95 3.72
C TYR A 75 2.65 -0.68 3.85
N GLN A 76 1.56 -0.74 4.61
CA GLN A 76 0.73 0.42 4.96
C GLN A 76 1.00 0.83 6.41
N ALA A 77 1.21 2.12 6.63
CA ALA A 77 1.45 2.71 7.94
C ALA A 77 0.50 3.89 8.19
N GLN A 78 0.17 4.12 9.47
CA GLN A 78 -0.61 5.29 9.87
C GLN A 78 0.33 6.44 10.23
N GLU A 79 0.02 7.64 9.74
CA GLU A 79 0.71 8.86 10.16
C GLU A 79 0.35 9.22 11.62
N ILE A 80 1.37 9.59 12.40
CA ILE A 80 1.23 9.98 13.81
C ILE A 80 1.94 11.30 14.09
N THR A 81 1.32 12.19 14.90
CA THR A 81 1.83 13.56 15.12
C THR A 81 3.20 13.60 15.82
N ASN A 82 3.47 12.68 16.74
CA ASN A 82 4.71 12.63 17.52
C ASN A 82 5.59 11.45 17.09
N GLY A 83 5.60 11.17 15.79
CA GLY A 83 6.35 10.06 15.21
C GLY A 83 7.78 10.42 14.83
N TYR A 84 8.45 9.44 14.27
CA TYR A 84 9.74 9.59 13.62
C TYR A 84 9.56 9.95 12.15
N PRO A 85 10.27 10.96 11.63
CA PRO A 85 10.03 11.43 10.28
C PRO A 85 10.61 10.49 9.23
N LEU A 86 9.86 10.21 8.17
CA LEU A 86 10.43 9.82 6.88
C LEU A 86 11.19 11.03 6.34
N LEU A 87 12.50 10.92 6.19
CA LEU A 87 13.33 12.01 5.67
C LEU A 87 13.62 11.84 4.18
N ASP A 88 13.54 12.93 3.44
CA ASP A 88 14.03 12.99 2.06
C ASP A 88 15.57 13.01 1.98
N PRO A 89 16.18 12.87 0.79
CA PRO A 89 17.64 12.91 0.66
C PRO A 89 18.30 14.20 1.18
N SER A 90 17.56 15.32 1.23
CA SER A 90 18.02 16.60 1.77
C SER A 90 17.83 16.74 3.29
N GLY A 91 17.18 15.76 3.92
CA GLY A 91 16.90 15.75 5.36
C GLY A 91 15.58 16.43 5.75
N ARG A 92 14.70 16.75 4.78
CA ARG A 92 13.38 17.33 5.07
C ARG A 92 12.37 16.23 5.46
N PRO A 93 11.50 16.47 6.44
CA PRO A 93 10.46 15.51 6.82
C PRO A 93 9.34 15.46 5.76
N LEU A 94 8.86 14.24 5.47
CA LEU A 94 7.78 13.97 4.51
C LEU A 94 6.49 13.49 5.21
N ALA A 95 6.63 12.61 6.20
CA ALA A 95 5.55 12.07 7.02
C ALA A 95 6.11 11.54 8.34
N TYR A 96 5.28 11.31 9.35
CA TYR A 96 5.72 10.88 10.68
C TYR A 96 5.12 9.53 11.06
N LEU A 97 5.96 8.55 11.38
CA LEU A 97 5.55 7.17 11.65
C LEU A 97 5.94 6.70 13.04
N SER A 98 5.29 5.63 13.54
CA SER A 98 5.78 4.93 14.71
C SER A 98 7.19 4.38 14.47
N HIS A 99 7.97 4.14 15.53
CA HIS A 99 9.31 3.55 15.41
C HIS A 99 9.29 2.24 14.62
N ARG A 100 8.27 1.41 14.88
CA ARG A 100 8.02 0.16 14.18
C ARG A 100 7.77 0.40 12.70
N ASP A 101 6.79 1.23 12.37
CA ASP A 101 6.39 1.45 10.99
C ASP A 101 7.50 2.11 10.16
N TRP A 102 8.28 3.02 10.76
CA TRP A 102 9.47 3.57 10.14
C TRP A 102 10.48 2.47 9.76
N CYS A 103 10.74 1.55 10.69
CA CYS A 103 11.68 0.45 10.46
C CYS A 103 11.20 -0.54 9.40
N TYR A 104 9.91 -0.89 9.39
CA TYR A 104 9.33 -1.73 8.34
C TYR A 104 9.32 -1.01 6.98
N ALA A 105 8.97 0.28 6.94
CA ALA A 105 9.06 1.09 5.73
C ALA A 105 10.49 1.12 5.17
N ALA A 106 11.49 1.33 6.02
CA ALA A 106 12.89 1.38 5.63
C ALA A 106 13.41 0.03 5.14
N LEU A 107 13.00 -1.08 5.76
CA LEU A 107 13.42 -2.42 5.34
C LEU A 107 12.79 -2.82 4.00
N GLN A 108 11.50 -2.52 3.82
CA GLN A 108 10.75 -2.80 2.59
C GLN A 108 11.18 -1.89 1.43
N GLY A 109 11.59 -0.65 1.75
CA GLY A 109 11.97 0.35 0.75
C GLY A 109 10.77 1.03 0.08
N THR A 110 9.54 0.66 0.40
CA THR A 110 8.32 1.36 0.00
C THR A 110 7.32 1.33 1.15
N VAL A 111 6.62 2.44 1.38
CA VAL A 111 5.52 2.53 2.35
C VAL A 111 4.40 3.39 1.81
N GLN A 112 3.17 2.97 2.06
CA GLN A 112 2.00 3.80 1.86
C GLN A 112 1.53 4.33 3.21
N VAL A 113 1.58 5.65 3.37
CA VAL A 113 1.24 6.33 4.62
C VAL A 113 -0.18 6.86 4.51
N GLN A 114 -1.03 6.46 5.45
CA GLN A 114 -2.39 6.96 5.59
C GLN A 114 -2.40 8.14 6.56
N ASP A 115 -2.91 9.29 6.13
CA ASP A 115 -3.12 10.44 7.00
C ASP A 115 -4.39 10.29 7.86
N ARG A 116 -4.64 11.26 8.74
CA ARG A 116 -5.81 11.23 9.65
C ARG A 116 -7.17 11.29 8.94
N TRP A 117 -7.20 11.68 7.66
CA TRP A 117 -8.40 11.74 6.84
C TRP A 117 -8.56 10.51 5.95
N GLY A 118 -7.68 9.53 6.11
CA GLY A 118 -7.70 8.29 5.35
C GLY A 118 -7.03 8.39 3.97
N ARG A 119 -6.44 9.54 3.61
CA ARG A 119 -5.77 9.71 2.32
C ARG A 119 -4.41 9.03 2.35
N LEU A 120 -4.09 8.31 1.27
CA LEU A 120 -2.89 7.52 1.14
C LEU A 120 -1.84 8.26 0.31
N THR A 121 -0.60 8.33 0.82
CA THR A 121 0.57 8.84 0.09
C THR A 121 1.65 7.78 0.08
N THR A 122 2.20 7.48 -1.09
CA THR A 122 3.22 6.44 -1.23
C THR A 122 4.61 7.03 -1.33
N TYR A 123 5.52 6.49 -0.51
CA TYR A 123 6.92 6.90 -0.46
C TYR A 123 7.83 5.72 -0.77
N ASN A 124 8.82 5.95 -1.64
CA ASN A 124 9.82 4.97 -2.06
C ASN A 124 11.21 5.31 -1.53
N PHE A 125 12.08 4.31 -1.50
CA PHE A 125 13.51 4.47 -1.27
C PHE A 125 14.08 5.48 -2.28
N ALA A 126 14.65 6.57 -1.76
CA ALA A 126 15.29 7.63 -2.55
C ALA A 126 16.80 7.73 -2.28
N GLY A 127 17.36 6.83 -1.47
CA GLY A 127 18.78 6.81 -1.15
C GLY A 127 19.05 6.51 0.32
N ARG A 128 20.27 6.85 0.75
CA ARG A 128 20.70 6.70 2.15
C ARG A 128 21.41 7.96 2.62
N GLY A 129 21.09 8.40 3.83
CA GLY A 129 21.81 9.46 4.52
C GLY A 129 23.22 9.03 4.91
N GLN A 130 24.06 9.98 5.31
CA GLN A 130 25.44 9.69 5.74
C GLN A 130 25.48 8.99 7.12
N THR A 131 24.61 9.41 8.03
CA THR A 131 24.50 8.88 9.40
C THR A 131 23.23 8.05 9.57
N VAL A 132 23.26 7.13 10.55
CA VAL A 132 22.09 6.35 10.96
C VAL A 132 21.08 7.31 11.59
N GLN A 133 19.85 7.30 11.09
CA GLN A 133 18.71 8.00 11.67
C GLN A 133 17.97 7.14 12.70
N MET A 134 17.82 5.84 12.41
CA MET A 134 17.01 4.93 13.23
C MET A 134 17.73 3.63 13.55
N ASP A 135 17.59 3.15 14.78
CA ASP A 135 17.98 1.78 15.13
C ASP A 135 16.80 0.83 15.04
N CYS A 136 16.83 -0.07 14.06
CA CYS A 136 15.79 -1.06 13.82
C CYS A 136 16.10 -2.45 14.42
N SER A 137 17.16 -2.56 15.22
CA SER A 137 17.61 -3.83 15.82
C SER A 137 16.51 -4.52 16.63
N ALA A 138 15.66 -3.75 17.30
CA ALA A 138 14.54 -4.26 18.11
C ALA A 138 13.53 -5.10 17.31
N TYR A 139 13.37 -4.83 16.01
CA TYR A 139 12.36 -5.50 15.16
C TYR A 139 12.93 -6.60 14.28
N PHE A 140 14.22 -6.57 13.98
CA PHE A 140 14.83 -7.45 12.97
C PHE A 140 16.07 -8.17 13.51
N LYS A 141 15.87 -8.99 14.55
CA LYS A 141 16.96 -9.70 15.26
C LYS A 141 17.79 -10.64 14.38
N SER A 142 17.24 -11.11 13.26
CA SER A 142 17.92 -12.01 12.32
C SER A 142 18.77 -11.28 11.27
N LEU A 143 18.66 -9.96 11.16
CA LEU A 143 19.43 -9.20 10.19
C LEU A 143 20.84 -8.89 10.72
N SER A 144 21.82 -8.92 9.82
CA SER A 144 23.19 -8.57 10.16
C SER A 144 23.31 -7.09 10.59
N PRO A 145 24.30 -6.73 11.43
CA PRO A 145 24.54 -5.34 11.81
C PRO A 145 24.74 -4.40 10.61
N ALA A 146 25.37 -4.90 9.54
CA ALA A 146 25.57 -4.13 8.32
C ALA A 146 24.25 -3.81 7.60
N THR A 147 23.30 -4.76 7.55
CA THR A 147 21.97 -4.54 6.99
C THR A 147 21.18 -3.58 7.86
N LEU A 148 21.16 -3.76 9.18
CA LEU A 148 20.49 -2.85 10.12
C LEU A 148 20.99 -1.41 9.97
N ARG A 149 22.31 -1.21 9.87
CA ARG A 149 22.90 0.12 9.63
C ARG A 149 22.46 0.71 8.28
N LYS A 150 22.34 -0.10 7.23
CA LYS A 150 21.84 0.37 5.92
C LYS A 150 20.36 0.72 5.96
N THR A 151 19.55 -0.02 6.71
CA THR A 151 18.12 0.22 6.92
C THR A 151 17.90 1.51 7.71
N GLY A 152 18.63 1.70 8.81
CA GLY A 152 18.56 2.90 9.64
C GLY A 152 18.98 4.20 8.94
N ARG A 153 19.57 4.12 7.75
CA ARG A 153 20.03 5.26 6.93
C ARG A 153 19.08 5.59 5.79
N VAL A 154 18.00 4.83 5.58
CA VAL A 154 17.12 5.02 4.42
C VAL A 154 16.57 6.44 4.37
N ARG A 155 16.49 6.97 3.14
CA ARG A 155 15.79 8.20 2.78
C ARG A 155 14.68 7.87 1.80
N PHE A 156 13.63 8.68 1.84
CA PHE A 156 12.40 8.46 1.11
C PHE A 156 12.14 9.57 0.11
N GLY A 157 11.36 9.28 -0.92
CA GLY A 157 10.87 10.26 -1.87
C GLY A 157 9.44 9.93 -2.21
N LEU A 158 8.69 10.92 -2.69
CA LEU A 158 7.35 10.68 -3.21
C LEU A 158 7.44 9.70 -4.39
N ALA A 159 6.64 8.64 -4.36
CA ALA A 159 6.56 7.70 -5.46
C ALA A 159 5.91 8.34 -6.70
N ARG A 160 6.28 7.87 -7.90
CA ARG A 160 5.62 8.32 -9.14
C ARG A 160 4.21 7.75 -9.29
N GLY A 161 3.96 6.58 -8.72
CA GLY A 161 2.68 5.88 -8.77
C GLY A 161 2.04 5.65 -7.39
N PRO A 162 0.72 5.39 -7.35
CA PRO A 162 0.00 5.18 -6.09
C PRO A 162 0.46 3.94 -5.32
N HIS A 163 1.09 2.98 -5.99
CA HIS A 163 1.57 1.73 -5.39
C HIS A 163 3.09 1.62 -5.30
N GLY A 164 3.79 2.71 -5.59
CA GLY A 164 5.24 2.77 -5.50
C GLY A 164 5.94 2.60 -6.84
N ASP A 165 7.25 2.78 -6.78
CA ASP A 165 8.15 2.65 -7.93
C ASP A 165 8.87 1.30 -7.90
N GLY A 166 8.90 0.64 -9.05
CA GLY A 166 9.73 -0.54 -9.27
C GLY A 166 11.12 -0.17 -9.79
N ALA A 167 11.83 -1.18 -10.28
CA ALA A 167 13.13 -1.02 -10.92
C ALA A 167 13.01 -0.44 -12.34
N GLY A 168 14.11 0.11 -12.87
CA GLY A 168 14.18 0.54 -14.28
C GLY A 168 13.30 1.74 -14.65
N GLY A 169 12.80 2.49 -13.67
CA GLY A 169 11.92 3.64 -13.88
C GLY A 169 10.44 3.28 -14.03
N TYR A 170 10.07 2.01 -13.84
CA TYR A 170 8.68 1.57 -13.88
C TYR A 170 7.93 1.86 -12.58
N ARG A 171 6.60 1.96 -12.66
CA ARG A 171 5.66 2.04 -11.53
C ARG A 171 5.11 0.65 -11.22
N LEU A 172 4.82 0.37 -9.95
CA LEU A 172 4.19 -0.89 -9.56
C LEU A 172 2.68 -0.82 -9.83
N VAL A 173 2.14 -1.91 -10.38
CA VAL A 173 0.71 -2.09 -10.66
C VAL A 173 0.26 -3.39 -9.98
N PRO A 174 -0.68 -3.33 -9.00
CA PRO A 174 -1.15 -4.50 -8.29
C PRO A 174 -1.62 -5.61 -9.22
N TYR A 175 -1.23 -6.84 -8.89
CA TYR A 175 -1.52 -8.06 -9.64
C TYR A 175 -0.91 -8.14 -11.03
N ARG A 176 -0.23 -7.10 -11.50
CA ARG A 176 0.38 -7.04 -12.83
C ARG A 176 1.90 -7.05 -12.77
N THR A 177 2.48 -6.40 -11.78
CA THR A 177 3.94 -6.31 -11.65
C THR A 177 4.52 -7.58 -11.02
N ILE A 178 5.65 -8.03 -11.56
CA ILE A 178 6.49 -9.07 -10.96
C ILE A 178 7.91 -8.56 -10.74
N ALA A 179 8.50 -8.95 -9.63
CA ALA A 179 9.95 -8.87 -9.43
C ALA A 179 10.62 -10.10 -10.05
N VAL A 180 11.75 -9.88 -10.73
CA VAL A 180 12.44 -10.92 -11.49
C VAL A 180 13.95 -10.90 -11.30
N ASP A 181 14.61 -11.98 -11.68
CA ASP A 181 16.05 -11.96 -11.97
C ASP A 181 16.30 -11.32 -13.34
N ARG A 182 16.78 -10.07 -13.33
CA ARG A 182 17.02 -9.27 -14.54
C ARG A 182 18.03 -9.89 -15.52
N GLN A 183 18.89 -10.81 -15.06
CA GLN A 183 19.82 -11.51 -15.95
C GLN A 183 19.13 -12.59 -16.80
N ARG A 184 17.95 -13.05 -16.37
CA ARG A 184 17.17 -14.08 -17.07
C ARG A 184 15.91 -13.55 -17.73
N ILE A 185 15.21 -12.63 -17.06
CA ILE A 185 14.03 -11.93 -17.55
C ILE A 185 14.34 -10.44 -17.46
N PRO A 186 14.73 -9.78 -18.56
CA PRO A 186 15.01 -8.35 -18.57
C PRO A 186 13.81 -7.54 -18.07
N LEU A 187 14.07 -6.41 -17.40
CA LEU A 187 13.02 -5.47 -17.05
C LEU A 187 12.32 -4.96 -18.32
N GLY A 188 11.00 -4.79 -18.25
CA GLY A 188 10.16 -4.48 -19.41
C GLY A 188 9.62 -5.71 -20.15
N SER A 189 10.08 -6.92 -19.82
CA SER A 189 9.52 -8.15 -20.40
C SER A 189 8.08 -8.37 -19.93
N VAL A 190 7.25 -8.94 -20.81
CA VAL A 190 5.92 -9.42 -20.46
C VAL A 190 5.95 -10.94 -20.30
N ILE A 191 5.35 -11.43 -19.22
CA ILE A 191 5.19 -12.85 -18.92
C ILE A 191 3.71 -13.21 -18.95
N TYR A 192 3.35 -14.20 -19.75
CA TYR A 192 2.02 -14.82 -19.71
C TYR A 192 2.06 -16.07 -18.82
N ILE A 193 1.20 -16.12 -17.81
CA ILE A 193 1.05 -17.24 -16.88
C ILE A 193 -0.36 -17.81 -17.08
N PRO A 194 -0.53 -18.96 -17.76
CA PRO A 194 -1.86 -19.54 -18.02
C PRO A 194 -2.68 -19.77 -16.75
N ALA A 195 -2.03 -20.22 -15.68
CA ALA A 195 -2.67 -20.48 -14.38
C ALA A 195 -3.24 -19.22 -13.69
N ALA A 196 -2.88 -18.02 -14.18
CA ALA A 196 -3.44 -16.76 -13.70
C ALA A 196 -4.66 -16.30 -14.51
N ARG A 197 -4.83 -16.76 -15.75
CA ARG A 197 -5.93 -16.35 -16.62
C ARG A 197 -7.26 -16.86 -16.04
N GLY A 198 -8.25 -15.98 -15.96
CA GLY A 198 -9.55 -16.31 -15.37
C GLY A 198 -9.57 -16.26 -13.85
N GLN A 199 -8.46 -15.92 -13.18
CA GLN A 199 -8.46 -15.77 -11.73
C GLN A 199 -9.28 -14.54 -11.34
N GLN A 200 -10.26 -14.73 -10.47
CA GLN A 200 -11.03 -13.62 -9.89
C GLN A 200 -10.23 -12.96 -8.77
N ILE A 201 -10.15 -11.64 -8.81
CA ILE A 201 -9.43 -10.84 -7.81
C ILE A 201 -10.38 -9.79 -7.28
N ARG A 202 -10.55 -9.76 -5.95
CA ARG A 202 -11.27 -8.71 -5.26
C ARG A 202 -10.31 -7.56 -4.97
N LEU A 203 -10.61 -6.39 -5.50
CA LEU A 203 -9.85 -5.17 -5.29
C LEU A 203 -10.17 -4.54 -3.92
N PRO A 204 -9.34 -3.62 -3.41
CA PRO A 204 -9.56 -2.99 -2.10
C PRO A 204 -10.89 -2.21 -2.02
N ASN A 205 -11.37 -1.67 -3.14
CA ASN A 205 -12.67 -1.00 -3.24
C ASN A 205 -13.86 -1.98 -3.30
N GLY A 206 -13.61 -3.29 -3.30
CA GLY A 206 -14.62 -4.34 -3.36
C GLY A 206 -14.98 -4.81 -4.78
N GLU A 207 -14.50 -4.12 -5.82
CA GLU A 207 -14.72 -4.53 -7.21
C GLU A 207 -14.02 -5.86 -7.51
N MET A 208 -14.58 -6.60 -8.47
CA MET A 208 -14.01 -7.85 -8.95
C MET A 208 -13.40 -7.63 -10.33
N ILE A 209 -12.16 -8.06 -10.52
CA ILE A 209 -11.52 -8.15 -11.84
C ILE A 209 -11.23 -9.60 -12.19
N LEU A 210 -11.19 -9.89 -13.49
CA LEU A 210 -10.72 -11.15 -14.03
C LEU A 210 -9.31 -10.96 -14.56
N HIS A 211 -8.36 -11.71 -14.02
CA HIS A 211 -6.98 -11.61 -14.47
C HIS A 211 -6.82 -12.25 -15.85
N ASP A 212 -6.14 -11.57 -16.78
CA ASP A 212 -5.99 -12.00 -18.18
C ASP A 212 -4.77 -12.90 -18.42
N GLY A 213 -3.97 -13.11 -17.38
CA GLY A 213 -2.78 -13.96 -17.38
C GLY A 213 -1.47 -13.23 -17.61
N TYR A 214 -1.49 -11.93 -17.92
CA TYR A 214 -0.28 -11.18 -18.25
C TYR A 214 0.30 -10.42 -17.07
N PHE A 215 1.61 -10.51 -16.94
CA PHE A 215 2.43 -9.84 -15.95
C PHE A 215 3.56 -9.07 -16.62
N PHE A 216 4.08 -8.07 -15.92
CA PHE A 216 5.13 -7.19 -16.42
C PHE A 216 6.31 -7.16 -15.45
N ALA A 217 7.51 -7.40 -15.98
CA ALA A 217 8.76 -7.37 -15.22
C ALA A 217 9.17 -5.92 -14.94
N ALA A 218 8.65 -5.34 -13.86
CA ALA A 218 8.91 -3.96 -13.45
C ALA A 218 9.69 -3.84 -12.14
N ASP A 219 10.08 -4.95 -11.51
CA ASP A 219 10.76 -4.89 -10.21
C ASP A 219 11.88 -5.93 -10.05
N VAL A 220 12.68 -5.78 -8.99
CA VAL A 220 13.77 -6.68 -8.61
C VAL A 220 13.86 -6.81 -7.09
N GLY A 221 14.23 -7.99 -6.61
CA GLY A 221 14.57 -8.21 -5.20
C GLY A 221 15.96 -8.80 -5.05
N SER A 222 16.64 -8.53 -3.93
CA SER A 222 17.95 -9.12 -3.67
C SER A 222 17.89 -10.65 -3.58
N ALA A 223 16.79 -11.19 -3.05
CA ALA A 223 16.54 -12.63 -2.94
C ALA A 223 15.95 -13.26 -4.21
N ILE A 224 15.41 -12.45 -5.14
CA ILE A 224 14.78 -12.96 -6.36
C ILE A 224 15.88 -13.28 -7.38
N LYS A 225 16.08 -14.57 -7.64
CA LYS A 225 17.20 -15.12 -8.41
C LYS A 225 16.75 -16.30 -9.26
N GLY A 226 17.44 -16.52 -10.39
CA GLY A 226 17.18 -17.67 -11.25
C GLY A 226 15.78 -17.65 -11.83
N ASN A 227 15.05 -18.75 -11.65
CA ASN A 227 13.67 -18.90 -12.13
C ASN A 227 12.59 -18.52 -11.10
N GLN A 228 12.97 -17.84 -10.02
CA GLN A 228 12.02 -17.27 -9.07
C GLN A 228 11.45 -15.96 -9.62
N ILE A 229 10.14 -15.78 -9.46
CA ILE A 229 9.48 -14.48 -9.56
C ILE A 229 8.77 -14.14 -8.25
N ASP A 230 8.52 -12.86 -8.02
CA ASP A 230 7.73 -12.37 -6.88
C ASP A 230 6.56 -11.52 -7.38
N VAL A 231 5.32 -11.95 -7.13
CA VAL A 231 4.14 -11.23 -7.63
C VAL A 231 3.77 -10.09 -6.69
N PHE A 232 3.63 -8.89 -7.23
CA PHE A 232 3.15 -7.74 -6.47
C PHE A 232 1.62 -7.78 -6.34
N VAL A 233 1.09 -7.95 -5.13
CA VAL A 233 -0.37 -8.07 -4.89
C VAL A 233 -1.01 -6.78 -4.35
N GLY A 234 -0.31 -5.64 -4.46
CA GLY A 234 -0.77 -4.37 -3.91
C GLY A 234 -0.73 -4.38 -2.39
N SER A 235 -1.80 -3.91 -1.72
CA SER A 235 -1.91 -3.86 -0.26
C SER A 235 -2.47 -5.14 0.38
N HIS A 236 -2.80 -6.16 -0.42
CA HIS A 236 -3.36 -7.40 0.09
C HIS A 236 -2.30 -8.28 0.73
N LYS A 237 -2.61 -8.83 1.92
CA LYS A 237 -1.69 -9.71 2.65
C LYS A 237 -1.66 -11.15 2.11
N ARG A 238 -2.48 -11.47 1.11
CA ARG A 238 -2.59 -12.80 0.51
C ARG A 238 -2.69 -12.67 -1.00
N SER A 239 -2.11 -13.63 -1.70
CA SER A 239 -2.27 -13.75 -3.15
C SER A 239 -3.55 -14.51 -3.51
N PRO A 240 -4.28 -14.08 -4.56
CA PRO A 240 -5.39 -14.86 -5.14
C PRO A 240 -4.91 -15.97 -6.09
N PHE A 241 -3.61 -16.02 -6.40
CA PHE A 241 -3.10 -16.84 -7.50
C PHE A 241 -2.66 -18.24 -7.05
N PRO A 242 -3.14 -19.33 -7.70
CA PRO A 242 -2.84 -20.70 -7.28
C PRO A 242 -1.40 -21.15 -7.58
N PHE A 243 -0.71 -20.49 -8.52
CA PHE A 243 0.67 -20.82 -8.88
C PHE A 243 1.71 -20.30 -7.87
N ILE A 244 1.27 -19.55 -6.85
CA ILE A 244 2.13 -19.01 -5.79
C ILE A 244 2.24 -20.02 -4.65
N THR A 245 3.22 -20.90 -4.77
CA THR A 245 3.49 -21.98 -3.81
C THR A 245 4.50 -21.59 -2.74
N SER A 246 5.26 -20.51 -2.94
CA SER A 246 6.40 -20.12 -2.10
C SER A 246 7.40 -21.26 -1.86
N ASN A 247 7.52 -22.17 -2.83
CA ASN A 247 8.35 -23.36 -2.77
C ASN A 247 9.07 -23.55 -4.11
N PRO A 248 10.42 -23.61 -4.16
CA PRO A 248 11.17 -23.83 -5.39
C PRO A 248 10.82 -25.12 -6.15
N ARG A 249 10.23 -26.12 -5.47
CA ARG A 249 9.77 -27.36 -6.11
C ARG A 249 8.40 -27.21 -6.80
N GLY A 250 7.62 -26.20 -6.43
CA GLY A 250 6.30 -25.92 -6.98
C GLY A 250 6.38 -25.06 -8.24
N THR A 251 7.08 -25.54 -9.26
CA THR A 251 7.26 -24.82 -10.52
C THR A 251 6.03 -24.91 -11.43
N PHE A 252 5.86 -23.95 -12.32
CA PHE A 252 4.81 -23.88 -13.33
C PHE A 252 5.36 -23.37 -14.67
N GLU A 253 4.65 -23.65 -15.76
CA GLU A 253 4.97 -23.14 -17.08
C GLU A 253 4.45 -21.70 -17.25
N ALA A 254 5.27 -20.86 -17.87
CA ALA A 254 4.92 -19.51 -18.31
C ALA A 254 5.60 -19.19 -19.64
N PHE A 255 5.23 -18.07 -20.25
CA PHE A 255 5.72 -17.66 -21.56
C PHE A 255 6.24 -16.23 -21.53
N VAL A 256 7.48 -16.03 -21.98
CA VAL A 256 7.96 -14.69 -22.31
C VAL A 256 7.30 -14.28 -23.62
N VAL A 257 6.48 -13.24 -23.56
CA VAL A 257 5.68 -12.76 -24.68
C VAL A 257 6.55 -11.98 -25.65
N GLN A 258 6.42 -12.26 -26.95
CA GLN A 258 7.13 -11.58 -28.03
C GLN A 258 6.24 -10.60 -28.82
N ASP A 259 4.94 -10.64 -28.56
CA ASP A 259 3.97 -9.74 -29.17
C ASP A 259 4.22 -8.29 -28.73
N ARG A 260 4.49 -7.44 -29.72
CA ARG A 260 4.82 -6.03 -29.50
C ARG A 260 3.64 -5.22 -29.02
N GLN A 261 2.42 -5.49 -29.49
CA GLN A 261 1.23 -4.75 -29.08
C GLN A 261 0.92 -4.99 -27.60
N ILE A 262 0.97 -6.24 -27.16
CA ILE A 262 0.82 -6.59 -25.73
C ILE A 262 1.89 -5.88 -24.89
N THR A 263 3.14 -5.93 -25.35
CA THR A 263 4.28 -5.33 -24.65
C THR A 263 4.14 -3.81 -24.54
N GLU A 264 3.70 -3.13 -25.59
CA GLU A 264 3.48 -1.67 -25.59
C GLU A 264 2.36 -1.26 -24.65
N VAL A 265 1.24 -2.00 -24.63
CA VAL A 265 0.11 -1.73 -23.72
C VAL A 265 0.57 -1.85 -22.26
N LEU A 266 1.24 -2.94 -21.90
CA LEU A 266 1.69 -3.14 -20.51
C LEU A 266 2.83 -2.21 -20.13
N THR A 267 3.68 -1.81 -21.07
CA THR A 267 4.70 -0.78 -20.82
C THR A 267 4.07 0.56 -20.47
N ARG A 268 2.99 0.95 -21.17
CA ARG A 268 2.31 2.24 -20.95
C ARG A 268 1.71 2.36 -19.56
N ILE A 269 1.07 1.31 -19.04
CA ILE A 269 0.51 1.37 -17.68
C ILE A 269 1.60 1.45 -16.60
N HIS A 270 2.80 0.90 -16.86
CA HIS A 270 3.93 0.92 -15.94
C HIS A 270 4.84 2.17 -16.07
N ARG A 271 4.55 3.12 -16.97
CA ARG A 271 5.30 4.38 -17.12
C ARG A 271 4.43 5.57 -16.77
#